data_AF-A0A6S6UG16-F1
#
_entry.id   AF-A0A6S6UG16-F1
#
_cell.length_a   1.000
_cell.length_b   1.000
_cell.length_c   1.000
_cell.angle_alpha   90.00
_cell.angle_beta   90.00
_cell.angle_gamma   90.00
#
_symmetry.space_group_name_H-M   'P 1'
#
loop_
_entity.id
_entity.type
_entity.pdbx_description
1 polymer ?
#
loop_
_entity_poly.entity_id
_entity_poly.type
_entity_poly.pdbx_seq_one_letter_code
_entity_poly.pdbx_strand_id
1 'polypeptide(L)'
;MGIDSLVGGTIWDEYSDKVTDLMNNPKNMGDIKQEEADAMGTKLIIADFGAESCGDAVRLYWAVDPETDIIKESKFKSFGCGTAIASSDVMAELCKDKTVQEAVKITNIDVEFAMRDNPETPSVPPQKMHCSVMAYDVIKKAAGQYLNVDMESFEEEVIVCECARVTLSTLQEVIKLNNLTTVEQIADYTKAGAFCKSCIRPGGHEEKDVYLVDLLENAEKERMLAGSTLGADATASVDFATMTIVQKLKATEKVIDDNIRQMLVMDGGDMEILDIKENGENFDIYIRYLGACNGCASADTGTLFAIENVLKEKISDKIRVLPI
;
A
#
# COMPACT_ATOMS: atom_id res chain seq x y z
N MET A 1 8.16 -38.39 -26.22
CA MET A 1 7.77 -36.99 -25.96
C MET A 1 8.35 -36.17 -27.10
N GLY A 2 7.49 -35.69 -28.00
CA GLY A 2 7.90 -35.04 -29.24
C GLY A 2 8.43 -33.63 -28.99
N ILE A 3 9.30 -33.18 -29.88
CA ILE A 3 9.90 -31.83 -29.93
C ILE A 3 8.83 -30.71 -29.92
N ASP A 4 7.59 -31.03 -30.30
CA ASP A 4 6.43 -30.11 -30.29
C ASP A 4 5.97 -29.70 -28.87
N SER A 5 6.44 -30.36 -27.81
CA SER A 5 6.16 -29.91 -26.43
C SER A 5 7.19 -28.91 -25.89
N LEU A 6 8.22 -28.56 -26.68
CA LEU A 6 9.31 -27.64 -26.30
C LEU A 6 9.24 -26.28 -26.99
N VAL A 7 8.35 -26.12 -27.97
CA VAL A 7 8.00 -24.83 -28.54
C VAL A 7 6.64 -24.46 -27.96
N GLY A 8 6.64 -23.76 -26.82
CA GLY A 8 5.42 -23.11 -26.31
C GLY A 8 4.77 -22.31 -27.44
N GLY A 9 3.44 -22.14 -27.36
CA GLY A 9 2.67 -21.36 -28.32
C GLY A 9 3.38 -20.04 -28.68
N THR A 10 3.12 -19.54 -29.87
CA THR A 10 3.67 -18.24 -30.24
C THR A 10 3.22 -17.20 -29.21
N ILE A 11 4.03 -16.17 -28.93
CA ILE A 11 3.67 -15.11 -27.97
C ILE A 11 2.33 -14.43 -28.33
N TRP A 12 1.88 -14.60 -29.57
CA TRP A 12 0.59 -14.15 -30.10
C TRP A 12 -0.60 -14.95 -29.56
N ASP A 13 -0.40 -16.21 -29.17
CA ASP A 13 -1.43 -17.08 -28.59
C ASP A 13 -1.76 -16.69 -27.12
N GLU A 14 -0.95 -15.81 -26.52
CA GLU A 14 -1.16 -15.25 -25.17
C GLU A 14 -1.92 -13.91 -25.19
N TYR A 15 -2.20 -13.36 -26.37
CA TYR A 15 -3.04 -12.16 -26.53
C TYR A 15 -4.51 -12.54 -26.63
N SER A 16 -5.38 -11.73 -26.06
CA SER A 16 -6.81 -11.85 -26.31
C SER A 16 -7.16 -11.54 -27.76
N ASP A 17 -8.22 -12.16 -28.26
CA ASP A 17 -8.81 -11.85 -29.56
C ASP A 17 -9.19 -10.37 -29.62
N LYS A 18 -9.72 -9.82 -28.52
CA LYS A 18 -10.05 -8.39 -28.41
C LYS A 18 -8.82 -7.50 -28.58
N VAL A 19 -7.69 -7.81 -27.94
CA VAL A 19 -6.46 -7.03 -28.11
C VAL A 19 -5.99 -7.10 -29.56
N THR A 20 -6.03 -8.28 -30.17
CA THR A 20 -5.62 -8.47 -31.56
C THR A 20 -6.49 -7.69 -32.54
N ASP A 21 -7.82 -7.62 -32.33
CA ASP A 21 -8.70 -6.79 -33.17
C ASP A 21 -8.38 -5.30 -33.00
N LEU A 22 -8.22 -4.83 -31.77
CA LEU A 22 -7.93 -3.42 -31.48
C LEU A 22 -6.55 -2.96 -31.98
N MET A 23 -5.56 -3.86 -32.02
CA MET A 23 -4.27 -3.59 -32.66
C MET A 23 -4.42 -3.24 -34.14
N ASN A 24 -5.31 -3.94 -34.84
CA ASN A 24 -5.48 -3.82 -36.28
C ASN A 24 -6.54 -2.80 -36.67
N ASN A 25 -7.54 -2.59 -35.82
CA ASN A 25 -8.74 -1.82 -36.11
C ASN A 25 -9.24 -1.03 -34.88
N PRO A 26 -8.41 -0.10 -34.34
CA PRO A 26 -8.82 0.72 -33.20
C PRO A 26 -10.01 1.61 -33.59
N LYS A 27 -10.99 1.73 -32.69
CA LYS A 27 -12.25 2.45 -32.92
C LYS A 27 -12.16 3.94 -32.61
N ASN A 28 -11.32 4.31 -31.65
CA ASN A 28 -11.22 5.64 -31.08
C ASN A 28 -9.95 6.38 -31.53
N MET A 29 -9.20 5.81 -32.48
CA MET A 29 -7.98 6.43 -33.01
C MET A 29 -8.32 7.63 -33.90
N GLY A 30 -7.71 8.78 -33.61
CA GLY A 30 -7.92 10.02 -34.35
C GLY A 30 -7.55 11.26 -33.53
N ASP A 31 -7.92 12.43 -34.04
CA ASP A 31 -7.86 13.70 -33.31
C ASP A 31 -9.24 14.35 -33.17
N ILE A 32 -9.29 15.33 -32.28
CA ILE A 32 -10.38 16.28 -32.15
C ILE A 32 -9.79 17.65 -32.46
N LYS A 33 -10.31 18.34 -33.47
CA LYS A 33 -9.90 19.71 -33.80
C LYS A 33 -10.65 20.71 -32.93
N GLN A 34 -10.06 21.90 -32.77
CA GLN A 34 -10.69 22.99 -32.01
C GLN A 34 -12.08 23.33 -32.58
N GLU A 35 -12.22 23.38 -33.91
CA GLU A 35 -13.49 23.64 -34.58
C GLU A 35 -14.59 22.62 -34.23
N GLU A 36 -14.22 21.34 -34.08
CA GLU A 36 -15.16 20.27 -33.68
C GLU A 36 -15.57 20.43 -32.21
N ALA A 37 -14.61 20.72 -31.33
CA ALA A 37 -14.88 20.96 -29.92
C ALA A 37 -15.79 22.19 -29.70
N ASP A 38 -15.51 23.29 -30.40
CA ASP A 38 -16.31 24.51 -30.37
C ASP A 38 -17.73 24.26 -30.89
N ALA A 39 -17.88 23.49 -31.97
CA ALA A 39 -19.19 23.11 -32.52
C ALA A 39 -20.02 22.25 -31.55
N MET A 40 -19.35 21.46 -30.69
CA MET A 40 -19.99 20.70 -29.62
C MET A 40 -20.23 21.52 -28.34
N GLY A 41 -19.74 22.76 -28.27
CA GLY A 41 -19.79 23.56 -27.04
C GLY A 41 -18.90 23.02 -25.93
N THR A 42 -17.83 22.31 -26.29
CA THR A 42 -16.94 21.60 -25.36
C THR A 42 -15.56 22.25 -25.30
N LYS A 43 -14.87 22.10 -24.16
CA LYS A 43 -13.48 22.46 -23.99
C LYS A 43 -12.59 21.32 -24.49
N LEU A 44 -11.72 21.63 -25.46
CA LEU A 44 -10.71 20.70 -25.96
C LEU A 44 -9.55 20.58 -24.98
N ILE A 45 -9.18 19.34 -24.63
CA ILE A 45 -8.01 19.00 -23.84
C ILE A 45 -7.12 18.08 -24.67
N ILE A 46 -5.82 18.35 -24.70
CA ILE A 46 -4.82 17.56 -25.42
C ILE A 46 -3.66 17.25 -24.48
N ALA A 47 -3.54 15.98 -24.12
CA ALA A 47 -2.51 15.50 -23.20
C ALA A 47 -1.57 14.51 -23.90
N ASP A 48 -0.27 14.75 -23.75
CA ASP A 48 0.80 13.87 -24.27
C ASP A 48 1.48 13.15 -23.12
N PHE A 49 1.61 11.83 -23.20
CA PHE A 49 2.39 11.04 -22.26
C PHE A 49 3.24 10.01 -23.02
N GLY A 50 4.46 9.75 -22.55
CA GLY A 50 5.33 8.78 -23.18
C GLY A 50 6.34 8.21 -22.20
N ALA A 51 6.70 6.95 -22.41
CA ALA A 51 7.68 6.24 -21.61
C ALA A 51 8.95 6.05 -22.43
N GLU A 52 9.99 6.82 -22.11
CA GLU A 52 11.29 6.78 -22.80
C GLU A 52 11.93 5.38 -22.75
N SER A 53 11.64 4.61 -21.70
CA SER A 53 12.19 3.27 -21.47
C SER A 53 11.69 2.23 -22.48
N CYS A 54 10.47 2.35 -23.01
CA CYS A 54 9.90 1.44 -24.00
C CYS A 54 9.68 2.07 -25.38
N GLY A 55 9.81 3.40 -25.50
CA GLY A 55 9.66 4.13 -26.76
C GLY A 55 8.21 4.33 -27.19
N ASP A 56 7.25 4.02 -26.33
CA ASP A 56 5.82 4.20 -26.58
C ASP A 56 5.38 5.61 -26.10
N ALA A 57 4.50 6.25 -26.88
CA ALA A 57 3.90 7.55 -26.57
C ALA A 57 2.43 7.59 -27.01
N VAL A 58 1.61 8.28 -26.22
CA VAL A 58 0.18 8.46 -26.47
C VAL A 58 -0.19 9.94 -26.35
N ARG A 59 -1.02 10.40 -27.28
CA ARG A 59 -1.71 11.69 -27.25
C ARG A 59 -3.20 11.45 -27.09
N LEU A 60 -3.76 11.89 -25.98
CA LEU A 60 -5.18 11.83 -25.67
C LEU A 60 -5.85 13.17 -26.02
N TYR A 61 -7.02 13.08 -26.63
CA TYR A 61 -7.90 14.20 -26.96
C TYR A 61 -9.23 14.02 -26.23
N TRP A 62 -9.62 14.98 -25.40
CA TRP A 62 -10.96 15.04 -24.81
C TRP A 62 -11.71 16.28 -25.26
N ALA A 63 -13.00 16.10 -25.55
CA ALA A 63 -13.98 17.16 -25.65
C ALA A 63 -14.85 17.15 -24.38
N VAL A 64 -14.55 18.04 -23.44
CA VAL A 64 -15.21 18.07 -22.12
C VAL A 64 -16.29 19.14 -22.10
N ASP A 65 -17.50 18.79 -21.68
CA ASP A 65 -18.58 19.73 -21.44
C ASP A 65 -18.27 20.55 -20.16
N PRO A 66 -18.08 21.88 -20.25
CA PRO A 66 -17.65 22.70 -19.12
C PRO A 66 -18.74 22.91 -18.05
N GLU A 67 -20.01 22.60 -18.33
CA GLU A 67 -21.09 22.74 -17.36
C GLU A 67 -21.29 21.46 -16.55
N THR A 68 -21.05 20.30 -17.16
CA THR A 68 -21.31 18.99 -16.56
C THR A 68 -20.05 18.19 -16.21
N ASP A 69 -18.88 18.68 -16.62
CA ASP A 69 -17.59 17.97 -16.57
C ASP A 69 -17.58 16.63 -17.34
N ILE A 70 -18.58 16.37 -18.20
CA ILE A 70 -18.71 15.11 -18.95
C ILE A 70 -17.81 15.13 -20.18
N ILE A 71 -17.04 14.07 -20.38
CA ILE A 71 -16.23 13.82 -21.58
C ILE A 71 -17.15 13.33 -22.71
N LYS A 72 -17.55 14.24 -23.62
CA LYS A 72 -18.44 13.94 -24.74
C LYS A 72 -17.78 13.10 -25.83
N GLU A 73 -16.50 13.35 -26.06
CA GLU A 73 -15.72 12.61 -27.05
C GLU A 73 -14.30 12.41 -26.55
N SER A 74 -13.77 11.22 -26.80
CA SER A 74 -12.45 10.78 -26.32
C SER A 74 -11.76 10.04 -27.46
N LYS A 75 -10.69 10.62 -27.97
CA LYS A 75 -9.89 10.06 -29.07
C LYS A 75 -8.42 10.04 -28.72
N PHE A 76 -7.65 9.24 -29.43
CA PHE A 76 -6.22 9.18 -29.19
C PHE A 76 -5.40 9.05 -30.48
N LYS A 77 -4.14 9.44 -30.40
CA LYS A 77 -3.08 8.98 -31.30
C LYS A 77 -2.04 8.26 -30.47
N SER A 78 -1.56 7.12 -30.94
CA SER A 78 -0.51 6.36 -30.26
C SER A 78 0.64 6.10 -31.22
N PHE A 79 1.85 6.21 -30.70
CA PHE A 79 3.08 5.78 -31.34
C PHE A 79 3.69 4.73 -30.43
N GLY A 80 3.76 3.49 -30.89
CA GLY A 80 4.28 2.44 -30.04
C GLY A 80 3.93 1.04 -30.53
N CYS A 81 4.10 0.07 -29.65
CA CYS A 81 3.73 -1.31 -29.95
C CYS A 81 2.21 -1.48 -30.08
N GLY A 82 1.76 -2.56 -30.73
CA GLY A 82 0.32 -2.83 -30.92
C GLY A 82 -0.46 -2.86 -29.60
N THR A 83 0.15 -3.36 -28.51
CA THR A 83 -0.48 -3.35 -27.19
C THR A 83 -0.75 -1.94 -26.69
N ALA A 84 0.15 -0.98 -26.93
CA ALA A 84 -0.09 0.42 -26.59
C ALA A 84 -1.26 1.03 -27.38
N ILE A 85 -1.45 0.63 -28.64
CA ILE A 85 -2.60 1.04 -29.45
C ILE A 85 -3.90 0.47 -28.86
N ALA A 86 -3.94 -0.83 -28.59
CA ALA A 86 -5.11 -1.49 -28.01
C ALA A 86 -5.49 -0.92 -26.64
N SER A 87 -4.51 -0.77 -25.74
CA SER A 87 -4.72 -0.16 -24.41
C SER A 87 -5.24 1.28 -24.51
N SER A 88 -4.70 2.07 -25.44
CA SER A 88 -5.14 3.47 -25.65
C SER A 88 -6.54 3.56 -26.24
N ASP A 89 -6.94 2.60 -27.08
CA ASP A 89 -8.28 2.54 -27.66
C ASP A 89 -9.34 2.27 -26.59
N VAL A 90 -9.10 1.25 -25.75
CA VAL A 90 -9.99 0.92 -24.63
C VAL A 90 -10.00 2.02 -23.59
N MET A 91 -8.85 2.63 -23.30
CA MET A 91 -8.79 3.80 -22.44
C MET A 91 -9.71 4.92 -22.95
N ALA A 92 -9.60 5.26 -24.24
CA ALA A 92 -10.42 6.30 -24.83
C ALA A 92 -11.93 5.96 -24.73
N GLU A 93 -12.30 4.71 -24.99
CA GLU A 93 -13.66 4.19 -24.82
C GLU A 93 -14.15 4.35 -23.37
N LEU A 94 -13.36 3.91 -22.39
CA LEU A 94 -13.73 3.95 -20.97
C LEU A 94 -13.90 5.37 -20.45
N CYS A 95 -13.17 6.34 -20.98
CA CYS A 95 -13.31 7.75 -20.58
C CYS A 95 -14.59 8.41 -21.14
N LYS A 96 -15.11 7.93 -22.28
CA LYS A 96 -16.26 8.55 -22.93
C LYS A 96 -17.50 8.47 -22.04
N ASP A 97 -18.29 9.54 -22.04
CA ASP A 97 -19.52 9.70 -21.26
C ASP A 97 -19.34 9.68 -19.72
N LYS A 98 -18.11 9.66 -19.23
CA LYS A 98 -17.79 9.85 -17.80
C LYS A 98 -17.51 11.31 -17.49
N THR A 99 -17.70 11.69 -16.23
CA THR A 99 -17.13 12.95 -15.71
C THR A 99 -15.60 12.85 -15.64
N VAL A 100 -14.90 13.98 -15.71
CA VAL A 100 -13.43 14.01 -15.56
C VAL A 100 -12.99 13.36 -14.24
N GLN A 101 -13.74 13.56 -13.17
CA GLN A 101 -13.47 13.02 -11.84
C GLN A 101 -13.67 11.50 -11.78
N GLU A 102 -14.59 10.94 -12.57
CA GLU A 102 -14.73 9.49 -12.73
C GLU A 102 -13.65 8.92 -13.63
N ALA A 103 -13.25 9.64 -14.68
CA ALA A 103 -12.20 9.21 -15.59
C ALA A 103 -10.85 9.05 -14.85
N VAL A 104 -10.50 9.97 -13.94
CA VAL A 104 -9.28 9.87 -13.10
C VAL A 104 -9.21 8.58 -12.28
N LYS A 105 -10.35 7.96 -11.98
CA LYS A 105 -10.42 6.72 -11.20
C LYS A 105 -10.21 5.46 -12.04
N ILE A 106 -10.24 5.56 -13.37
CA ILE A 106 -9.92 4.45 -14.26
C ILE A 106 -8.46 4.08 -14.01
N THR A 107 -8.19 2.80 -13.78
CA THR A 107 -6.86 2.25 -13.54
C THR A 107 -6.33 1.49 -14.76
N ASN A 108 -5.04 1.19 -14.76
CA ASN A 108 -4.43 0.27 -15.73
C ASN A 108 -5.06 -1.13 -15.70
N ILE A 109 -5.57 -1.54 -14.54
CA ILE A 109 -6.28 -2.81 -14.35
C ILE A 109 -7.65 -2.76 -15.02
N ASP A 110 -8.40 -1.66 -14.91
CA ASP A 110 -9.69 -1.52 -15.59
C ASP A 110 -9.55 -1.63 -17.12
N VAL A 111 -8.51 -0.99 -17.68
CA VAL A 111 -8.18 -1.08 -19.11
C VAL A 111 -7.83 -2.51 -19.50
N GLU A 112 -7.00 -3.19 -18.71
CA GLU A 112 -6.61 -4.59 -18.95
C GLU A 112 -7.82 -5.53 -18.87
N PHE A 113 -8.66 -5.41 -17.85
CA PHE A 113 -9.89 -6.20 -17.71
C PHE A 113 -10.85 -5.99 -18.88
N ALA A 114 -11.01 -4.74 -19.33
CA ALA A 114 -11.85 -4.42 -20.47
C ALA A 114 -11.32 -5.00 -21.80
N MET A 115 -10.05 -5.38 -21.86
CA MET A 115 -9.42 -6.04 -23.01
C MET A 115 -9.46 -7.58 -22.96
N ARG A 116 -9.93 -8.20 -21.86
CA ARG A 116 -9.96 -9.67 -21.74
C ARG A 116 -11.12 -10.27 -22.54
N ASP A 117 -10.90 -11.44 -23.13
CA ASP A 117 -11.99 -12.24 -23.74
C ASP A 117 -12.84 -12.93 -22.66
N ASN A 118 -12.22 -13.27 -21.52
CA ASN A 118 -12.88 -13.86 -20.38
C ASN A 118 -12.27 -13.34 -19.05
N PRO A 119 -13.01 -13.33 -17.94
CA PRO A 119 -12.51 -12.76 -16.68
C PRO A 119 -11.27 -13.45 -16.08
N GLU A 120 -11.04 -14.72 -16.39
CA GLU A 120 -9.98 -15.53 -15.75
C GLU A 120 -8.63 -15.43 -16.48
N THR A 121 -8.64 -15.05 -17.76
CA THR A 121 -7.44 -15.02 -18.60
C THR A 121 -6.99 -13.59 -18.84
N PRO A 122 -5.74 -13.22 -18.50
CA PRO A 122 -5.19 -11.91 -18.85
C PRO A 122 -5.29 -11.62 -20.35
N SER A 123 -5.52 -10.35 -20.70
CA SER A 123 -5.67 -9.89 -22.07
C SER A 123 -4.35 -9.82 -22.83
N VAL A 124 -3.24 -9.71 -22.10
CA VAL A 124 -1.89 -9.57 -22.64
C VAL A 124 -0.89 -10.37 -21.81
N PRO A 125 0.25 -10.77 -22.40
CA PRO A 125 1.36 -11.35 -21.66
C PRO A 125 1.81 -10.45 -20.51
N PRO A 126 2.28 -10.99 -19.37
CA PRO A 126 2.72 -10.22 -18.21
C PRO A 126 3.74 -9.11 -18.53
N GLN A 127 4.63 -9.33 -19.51
CA GLN A 127 5.67 -8.38 -19.90
C GLN A 127 5.09 -7.12 -20.58
N LYS A 128 3.85 -7.19 -21.08
CA LYS A 128 3.17 -6.14 -21.85
C LYS A 128 2.15 -5.34 -21.04
N MET A 129 1.98 -5.66 -19.76
CA MET A 129 1.12 -4.92 -18.83
C MET A 129 1.48 -3.44 -18.67
N HIS A 130 2.74 -3.05 -18.90
CA HIS A 130 3.15 -1.63 -18.78
C HIS A 130 2.42 -0.71 -19.78
N CYS A 131 1.91 -1.23 -20.90
CA CYS A 131 1.15 -0.44 -21.87
C CYS A 131 -0.18 0.08 -21.30
N SER A 132 -0.80 -0.62 -20.34
CA SER A 132 -2.00 -0.11 -19.65
C SER A 132 -1.66 0.92 -18.58
N VAL A 133 -0.42 0.99 -18.11
CA VAL A 133 0.04 2.04 -17.19
C VAL A 133 0.10 3.40 -17.89
N MET A 134 0.54 3.45 -19.15
CA MET A 134 0.54 4.70 -19.92
C MET A 134 -0.87 5.28 -20.12
N ALA A 135 -1.87 4.42 -20.29
CA ALA A 135 -3.26 4.83 -20.41
C ALA A 135 -3.75 5.55 -19.14
N TYR A 136 -3.32 5.07 -17.98
CA TYR A 136 -3.62 5.70 -16.69
C TYR A 136 -2.99 7.09 -16.55
N ASP A 137 -1.70 7.22 -16.87
CA ASP A 137 -0.97 8.47 -16.70
C ASP A 137 -1.50 9.59 -17.61
N VAL A 138 -1.84 9.26 -18.87
CA VAL A 138 -2.35 10.26 -19.81
C VAL A 138 -3.73 10.77 -19.40
N ILE A 139 -4.58 9.92 -18.79
CA ILE A 139 -5.87 10.33 -18.21
C ILE A 139 -5.64 11.37 -17.10
N LYS A 140 -4.74 11.10 -16.16
CA LYS A 140 -4.43 12.04 -15.09
C LYS A 140 -3.89 13.35 -15.60
N LYS A 141 -3.00 13.30 -16.60
CA LYS A 141 -2.47 14.49 -17.24
C LYS A 141 -3.57 15.32 -17.91
N ALA A 142 -4.49 14.68 -18.63
CA ALA A 142 -5.64 15.35 -19.24
C ALA A 142 -6.57 15.97 -18.17
N ALA A 143 -6.86 15.22 -17.10
CA ALA A 143 -7.68 15.71 -16.00
C ALA A 143 -7.03 16.88 -15.25
N GLY A 144 -5.72 16.82 -15.00
CA GLY A 144 -4.95 17.89 -14.39
C GLY A 144 -4.98 19.17 -15.23
N GLN A 145 -4.83 19.06 -16.56
CA GLN A 145 -5.01 20.19 -17.47
C GLN A 145 -6.43 20.78 -17.45
N TYR A 146 -7.46 19.93 -17.32
CA TYR A 146 -8.85 20.38 -17.27
C TYR A 146 -9.18 21.11 -15.95
N LEU A 147 -8.81 20.49 -14.83
CA LEU A 147 -9.05 20.95 -13.45
C LEU A 147 -8.04 22.01 -12.97
N ASN A 148 -6.99 22.25 -13.76
CA ASN A 148 -5.89 23.16 -13.42
C ASN A 148 -5.17 22.78 -12.11
N VAL A 149 -4.87 21.49 -11.98
CA VAL A 149 -4.10 20.90 -10.87
C VAL A 149 -2.97 20.03 -11.42
N ASP A 150 -1.96 19.81 -10.59
CA ASP A 150 -0.83 18.92 -10.89
C ASP A 150 -1.31 17.46 -10.93
N MET A 151 -0.77 16.63 -11.83
CA MET A 151 -1.28 15.25 -11.99
C MET A 151 -0.96 14.38 -10.77
N GLU A 152 0.12 14.71 -10.08
CA GLU A 152 0.59 14.14 -8.83
C GLU A 152 -0.40 14.38 -7.69
N SER A 153 -1.24 15.43 -7.77
CA SER A 153 -2.29 15.68 -6.77
C SER A 153 -3.39 14.61 -6.75
N PHE A 154 -3.47 13.77 -7.79
CA PHE A 154 -4.38 12.62 -7.82
C PHE A 154 -3.78 11.37 -7.15
N GLU A 155 -2.52 11.40 -6.72
CA GLU A 155 -1.84 10.31 -6.03
C GLU A 155 -1.70 10.66 -4.54
N GLU A 156 -2.65 10.20 -3.73
CA GLU A 156 -2.60 10.41 -2.27
C GLU A 156 -1.52 9.55 -1.58
N GLU A 157 -1.01 8.53 -2.27
CA GLU A 157 -0.07 7.55 -1.73
C GLU A 157 1.15 7.34 -2.65
N VAL A 158 2.31 7.13 -2.03
CA VAL A 158 3.58 6.86 -2.75
C VAL A 158 3.48 5.52 -3.48
N ILE A 159 3.64 5.53 -4.79
CA ILE A 159 3.64 4.32 -5.63
C ILE A 159 5.05 3.72 -5.68
N VAL A 160 5.17 2.42 -5.37
CA VAL A 160 6.46 1.70 -5.35
C VAL A 160 6.64 0.84 -6.61
N CYS A 161 5.57 0.20 -7.10
CA CYS A 161 5.56 -0.47 -8.42
C CYS A 161 4.53 0.20 -9.32
N GLU A 162 5.02 0.98 -10.28
CA GLU A 162 4.20 1.58 -11.34
C GLU A 162 3.50 0.53 -12.20
N CYS A 163 4.22 -0.55 -12.46
CA CYS A 163 3.78 -1.71 -13.21
C CYS A 163 2.43 -2.29 -12.75
N ALA A 164 2.30 -2.48 -11.44
CA ALA A 164 1.15 -3.08 -10.80
C ALA A 164 0.33 -2.03 -10.02
N ARG A 165 0.73 -0.75 -10.12
CA ARG A 165 0.20 0.38 -9.33
C ARG A 165 0.00 0.05 -7.86
N VAL A 166 1.04 -0.51 -7.25
CA VAL A 166 1.01 -0.86 -5.82
C VAL A 166 1.71 0.21 -5.01
N THR A 167 0.99 0.75 -4.03
CA THR A 167 1.45 1.80 -3.14
C THR A 167 2.30 1.26 -2.00
N LEU A 168 3.10 2.14 -1.41
CA LEU A 168 3.93 1.84 -0.25
C LEU A 168 3.10 1.33 0.93
N SER A 169 1.97 1.97 1.21
CA SER A 169 1.03 1.57 2.29
C SER A 169 0.50 0.16 2.04
N THR A 170 0.03 -0.13 0.82
CA THR A 170 -0.46 -1.46 0.43
C THR A 170 0.62 -2.52 0.64
N LEU A 171 1.86 -2.27 0.19
CA LEU A 171 2.97 -3.20 0.37
C LEU A 171 3.28 -3.44 1.85
N GLN A 172 3.39 -2.37 2.64
CA GLN A 172 3.66 -2.46 4.07
C GLN A 172 2.56 -3.25 4.79
N GLU A 173 1.30 -2.97 4.48
CA GLU A 173 0.15 -3.66 5.06
C GLU A 173 0.14 -5.15 4.71
N VAL A 174 0.29 -5.49 3.42
CA VAL A 174 0.27 -6.89 2.97
C VAL A 174 1.46 -7.68 3.51
N ILE A 175 2.66 -7.09 3.54
CA ILE A 175 3.87 -7.71 4.13
C ILE A 175 3.64 -8.00 5.62
N LYS A 176 3.03 -7.07 6.34
CA LYS A 176 2.77 -7.20 7.77
C LYS A 176 1.66 -8.21 8.07
N LEU A 177 0.50 -8.09 7.44
CA LEU A 177 -0.66 -8.95 7.67
C LEU A 177 -0.38 -10.43 7.36
N ASN A 178 0.42 -10.69 6.32
CA ASN A 178 0.69 -12.05 5.84
C ASN A 178 2.09 -12.56 6.26
N ASN A 179 2.84 -11.80 7.05
CA ASN A 179 4.20 -12.13 7.46
C ASN A 179 5.14 -12.48 6.29
N LEU A 180 5.06 -11.73 5.18
CA LEU A 180 5.85 -12.00 3.98
C LEU A 180 7.35 -11.77 4.26
N THR A 181 8.21 -12.60 3.69
CA THR A 181 9.67 -12.56 3.86
C THR A 181 10.44 -12.56 2.54
N THR A 182 9.75 -12.73 1.41
CA THR A 182 10.36 -12.83 0.09
C THR A 182 9.65 -11.95 -0.93
N VAL A 183 10.37 -11.57 -1.98
CA VAL A 183 9.81 -10.76 -3.08
C VAL A 183 8.78 -11.56 -3.87
N GLU A 184 9.01 -12.86 -4.03
CA GLU A 184 8.08 -13.79 -4.69
C GLU A 184 6.73 -13.79 -3.98
N GLN A 185 6.71 -13.84 -2.65
CA GLN A 185 5.47 -13.73 -1.88
C GLN A 185 4.79 -12.38 -2.06
N ILE A 186 5.55 -11.27 -2.07
CA ILE A 186 4.96 -9.94 -2.35
C ILE A 186 4.30 -9.95 -3.73
N ALA A 187 4.98 -10.50 -4.74
CA ALA A 187 4.47 -10.62 -6.10
C ALA A 187 3.21 -11.49 -6.16
N ASP A 188 3.12 -12.58 -5.40
CA ASP A 188 1.92 -13.43 -5.41
C ASP A 188 0.68 -12.69 -4.91
N TYR A 189 0.82 -11.92 -3.83
CA TYR A 189 -0.29 -11.18 -3.20
C TYR A 189 -0.63 -9.86 -3.90
N THR A 190 0.39 -9.09 -4.30
CA THR A 190 0.21 -7.70 -4.79
C THR A 190 0.50 -7.54 -6.27
N LYS A 191 1.12 -8.54 -6.91
CA LYS A 191 1.70 -8.44 -8.27
C LYS A 191 2.87 -7.46 -8.39
N ALA A 192 3.27 -6.76 -7.32
CA ALA A 192 4.48 -5.95 -7.34
C ALA A 192 5.72 -6.82 -7.56
N GLY A 193 6.57 -6.41 -8.51
CA GLY A 193 7.77 -7.18 -8.88
C GLY A 193 7.51 -8.35 -9.84
N ALA A 194 6.26 -8.70 -10.15
CA ALA A 194 5.94 -9.78 -11.08
C ALA A 194 6.24 -9.44 -12.56
N PHE A 195 6.20 -8.15 -12.89
CA PHE A 195 6.26 -7.66 -14.27
C PHE A 195 7.67 -7.16 -14.65
N CYS A 196 7.90 -5.85 -14.67
CA CYS A 196 9.16 -5.24 -15.11
C CYS A 196 10.32 -5.39 -14.11
N LYS A 197 10.05 -5.84 -12.88
CA LYS A 197 11.03 -6.06 -11.80
C LYS A 197 11.79 -4.81 -11.32
N SER A 198 11.47 -3.61 -11.82
CA SER A 198 12.16 -2.37 -11.45
C SER A 198 12.04 -2.03 -9.95
N CYS A 199 10.92 -2.37 -9.32
CA CYS A 199 10.71 -2.13 -7.90
C CYS A 199 11.44 -3.12 -6.98
N ILE A 200 12.07 -4.18 -7.50
CA ILE A 200 12.64 -5.24 -6.66
C ILE A 200 13.91 -4.76 -5.94
N ARG A 201 14.86 -4.19 -6.69
CA ARG A 201 16.18 -3.75 -6.20
C ARG A 201 16.80 -2.73 -7.17
N PRO A 202 17.83 -1.97 -6.77
CA PRO A 202 18.55 -1.07 -7.67
C PRO A 202 19.07 -1.76 -8.94
N GLY A 203 19.07 -1.02 -10.05
CA GLY A 203 19.53 -1.51 -11.36
C GLY A 203 18.45 -2.12 -12.28
N GLY A 204 17.17 -1.84 -12.01
CA GLY A 204 16.05 -2.14 -12.90
C GLY A 204 15.92 -1.17 -14.08
N HIS A 205 14.81 -1.24 -14.82
CA HIS A 205 14.54 -0.33 -15.95
C HIS A 205 14.35 1.13 -15.51
N GLU A 206 13.99 1.34 -14.25
CA GLU A 206 13.70 2.64 -13.66
C GLU A 206 14.33 2.70 -12.27
N GLU A 207 14.85 3.87 -11.90
CA GLU A 207 15.27 4.17 -10.53
C GLU A 207 14.05 4.38 -9.64
N LYS A 208 14.12 3.95 -8.37
CA LYS A 208 13.03 4.05 -7.40
C LYS A 208 13.58 4.55 -6.07
N ASP A 209 12.78 5.31 -5.35
CA ASP A 209 13.14 5.83 -4.02
C ASP A 209 13.16 4.73 -2.95
N VAL A 210 12.32 3.71 -3.12
CA VAL A 210 12.18 2.57 -2.21
C VAL A 210 12.03 1.29 -3.02
N TYR A 211 12.73 0.23 -2.63
CA TYR A 211 12.65 -1.08 -3.25
C TYR A 211 11.97 -2.12 -2.36
N LEU A 212 11.43 -3.18 -2.96
CA LEU A 212 10.78 -4.28 -2.24
C LEU A 212 11.73 -4.97 -1.25
N VAL A 213 13.02 -5.06 -1.58
CA VAL A 213 14.04 -5.58 -0.66
C VAL A 213 14.19 -4.72 0.59
N ASP A 214 14.09 -3.38 0.46
CA ASP A 214 14.18 -2.46 1.59
C ASP A 214 12.97 -2.62 2.51
N LEU A 215 11.78 -2.81 1.92
CA LEU A 215 10.55 -3.05 2.68
C LEU A 215 10.59 -4.35 3.47
N LEU A 216 11.12 -5.42 2.87
CA LEU A 216 11.32 -6.70 3.55
C LEU A 216 12.34 -6.59 4.67
N GLU A 217 13.47 -5.92 4.45
CA GLU A 217 14.49 -5.70 5.47
C GLU A 217 13.93 -4.88 6.65
N ASN A 218 13.14 -3.84 6.37
CA ASN A 218 12.48 -3.04 7.39
C ASN A 218 11.45 -3.86 8.18
N ALA A 219 10.62 -4.66 7.49
CA ALA A 219 9.66 -5.55 8.14
C ALA A 219 10.36 -6.63 9.00
N GLU A 220 11.50 -7.16 8.55
CA GLU A 220 12.30 -8.09 9.34
C GLU A 220 12.87 -7.43 10.60
N LYS A 221 13.43 -6.22 10.48
CA LYS A 221 13.90 -5.43 11.63
C LYS A 221 12.78 -5.17 12.63
N GLU A 222 11.60 -4.78 12.16
CA GLU A 222 10.42 -4.56 13.01
C GLU A 222 9.98 -5.86 13.70
N ARG A 223 9.98 -6.99 13.00
CA ARG A 223 9.68 -8.31 13.58
C ARG A 223 10.72 -8.76 14.58
N MET A 224 12.01 -8.51 14.34
CA MET A 224 13.08 -8.79 15.30
C MET A 224 12.94 -7.92 16.55
N LEU A 225 12.60 -6.63 16.39
CA LEU A 225 12.33 -5.74 17.52
C LEU A 225 11.09 -6.21 18.30
N ALA A 226 10.00 -6.57 17.62
CA ALA A 226 8.80 -7.13 18.26
C ALA A 226 9.07 -8.50 18.91
N GLY A 227 9.84 -9.37 18.25
CA GLY A 227 10.28 -10.66 18.77
C GLY A 227 11.22 -10.53 19.96
N SER A 228 12.07 -9.51 19.99
CA SER A 228 12.93 -9.19 21.14
C SER A 228 12.13 -8.72 22.37
N THR A 229 10.91 -8.20 22.17
CA THR A 229 9.98 -7.92 23.29
C THR A 229 9.24 -9.16 23.80
N LEU A 230 9.15 -10.23 22.98
CA LEU A 230 8.49 -11.49 23.31
C LEU A 230 9.46 -12.63 23.70
N GLY A 231 10.76 -12.47 23.44
CA GLY A 231 11.80 -13.51 23.61
C GLY A 231 12.93 -13.15 24.57
N ALA A 232 12.77 -12.15 25.43
CA ALA A 232 13.74 -11.86 26.50
C ALA A 232 13.52 -12.78 27.72
N ASP A 233 13.67 -14.08 27.50
CA ASP A 233 14.00 -15.05 28.53
C ASP A 233 15.52 -15.32 28.43
N ALA A 234 16.29 -14.26 28.71
CA ALA A 234 17.74 -14.33 28.88
C ALA A 234 18.19 -13.05 29.59
N THR A 235 18.25 -13.11 30.92
CA THR A 235 19.25 -12.49 31.80
C THR A 235 20.25 -11.52 31.13
N ALA A 236 19.75 -10.37 30.72
CA ALA A 236 20.55 -9.18 30.46
C ALA A 236 19.85 -8.02 31.16
N SER A 237 20.31 -7.72 32.37
CA SER A 237 19.90 -6.58 33.18
C SER A 237 20.22 -5.29 32.44
N VAL A 238 19.29 -4.82 31.61
CA VAL A 238 19.22 -3.41 31.25
C VAL A 238 18.73 -2.70 32.50
N ASP A 239 19.59 -1.88 33.10
CA ASP A 239 19.27 -1.15 34.33
C ASP A 239 18.02 -0.30 34.10
N PHE A 240 16.95 -0.56 34.87
CA PHE A 240 15.66 0.13 34.76
C PHE A 240 15.83 1.65 34.79
N ALA A 241 16.87 2.16 35.47
CA ALA A 241 17.20 3.58 35.50
C ALA A 241 17.51 4.19 34.12
N THR A 242 18.04 3.41 33.19
CA THR A 242 18.50 3.87 31.86
C THR A 242 17.43 3.79 30.76
N MET A 243 16.27 3.23 31.06
CA MET A 243 15.17 3.07 30.09
C MET A 243 14.42 4.39 29.85
N THR A 244 13.90 4.57 28.64
CA THR A 244 12.95 5.66 28.35
C THR A 244 11.61 5.41 29.07
N ILE A 245 10.81 6.44 29.30
CA ILE A 245 9.49 6.32 29.97
C ILE A 245 8.60 5.27 29.29
N VAL A 246 8.59 5.23 27.95
CA VAL A 246 7.81 4.26 27.18
C VAL A 246 8.33 2.83 27.39
N GLN A 247 9.65 2.65 27.50
CA GLN A 247 10.25 1.35 27.79
C GLN A 247 9.97 0.91 29.23
N LYS A 248 10.04 1.83 30.21
CA LYS A 248 9.67 1.57 31.60
C LYS A 248 8.22 1.11 31.71
N LEU A 249 7.31 1.82 31.04
CA LEU A 249 5.88 1.49 31.04
C LEU A 249 5.65 0.10 30.43
N LYS A 250 6.24 -0.20 29.27
CA LYS A 250 6.13 -1.52 28.65
C LYS A 250 6.73 -2.64 29.50
N ALA A 251 7.86 -2.40 30.15
CA ALA A 251 8.50 -3.39 31.02
C ALA A 251 7.65 -3.68 32.26
N THR A 252 7.11 -2.63 32.90
CA THR A 252 6.21 -2.77 34.05
C THR A 252 4.92 -3.48 33.65
N GLU A 253 4.27 -3.07 32.55
CA GLU A 253 3.02 -3.68 32.08
C GLU A 253 3.20 -5.18 31.80
N LYS A 254 4.31 -5.55 31.16
CA LYS A 254 4.63 -6.96 30.89
C LYS A 254 4.74 -7.78 32.19
N VAL A 255 5.44 -7.28 33.21
CA VAL A 255 5.57 -7.99 34.48
C VAL A 255 4.20 -8.12 35.18
N ILE A 256 3.36 -7.09 35.09
CA ILE A 256 1.99 -7.15 35.62
C ILE A 256 1.18 -8.22 34.88
N ASP A 257 1.21 -8.25 33.55
CA ASP A 257 0.48 -9.23 32.75
C ASP A 257 0.89 -10.67 33.07
N ASP A 258 2.21 -10.91 33.13
CA ASP A 258 2.77 -12.24 33.29
C ASP A 258 2.60 -12.80 34.73
N ASN A 259 2.58 -11.93 35.75
CA ASN A 259 2.70 -12.38 37.14
C ASN A 259 1.53 -11.97 38.05
N ILE A 260 0.76 -10.93 37.70
CA ILE A 260 -0.20 -10.28 38.61
C ILE A 260 -1.62 -10.31 38.02
N ARG A 261 -1.79 -10.01 36.72
CA ARG A 261 -3.10 -9.79 36.12
C ARG A 261 -4.02 -11.00 36.24
N GLN A 262 -3.49 -12.20 36.02
CA GLN A 262 -4.28 -13.42 36.16
C GLN A 262 -4.83 -13.60 37.58
N MET A 263 -4.05 -13.26 38.61
CA MET A 263 -4.49 -13.33 40.01
C MET A 263 -5.61 -12.33 40.29
N LEU A 264 -5.47 -11.08 39.82
CA LEU A 264 -6.48 -10.04 40.01
C LEU A 264 -7.79 -10.37 39.30
N VAL A 265 -7.71 -10.89 38.07
CA VAL A 265 -8.88 -11.29 37.27
C VAL A 265 -9.60 -12.48 37.90
N MET A 266 -8.87 -13.43 38.48
CA MET A 266 -9.48 -14.55 39.22
C MET A 266 -10.27 -14.07 40.45
N ASP A 267 -9.83 -12.99 41.08
CA ASP A 267 -10.53 -12.33 42.20
C ASP A 267 -11.62 -11.35 41.73
N GLY A 268 -11.87 -11.26 40.41
CA GLY A 268 -12.93 -10.44 39.82
C GLY A 268 -12.59 -8.95 39.68
N GLY A 269 -11.32 -8.58 39.76
CA GLY A 269 -10.83 -7.22 39.53
C GLY A 269 -9.77 -7.15 38.44
N ASP A 270 -9.20 -5.97 38.27
CA ASP A 270 -8.06 -5.74 37.36
C ASP A 270 -7.33 -4.45 37.79
N MET A 271 -6.28 -4.07 37.08
CA MET A 271 -5.58 -2.81 37.28
C MET A 271 -5.02 -2.23 35.98
N GLU A 272 -4.79 -0.92 35.98
CA GLU A 272 -4.11 -0.20 34.89
C GLU A 272 -3.00 0.68 35.46
N ILE A 273 -1.89 0.79 34.73
CA ILE A 273 -0.85 1.79 35.02
C ILE A 273 -1.28 3.13 34.43
N LEU A 274 -1.28 4.17 35.25
CA LEU A 274 -1.58 5.54 34.81
C LEU A 274 -0.31 6.31 34.44
N ASP A 275 0.73 6.20 35.26
CA ASP A 275 1.96 6.97 35.07
C ASP A 275 3.14 6.36 35.84
N ILE A 276 4.36 6.70 35.43
CA ILE A 276 5.61 6.33 36.14
C ILE A 276 6.44 7.61 36.30
N LYS A 277 6.70 8.00 37.56
CA LYS A 277 7.50 9.18 37.89
C LYS A 277 8.79 8.82 38.60
N GLU A 278 9.85 9.52 38.25
CA GLU A 278 11.14 9.42 38.93
C GLU A 278 11.15 10.40 40.11
N ASN A 279 11.32 9.88 41.33
CA ASN A 279 11.26 10.66 42.55
C ASN A 279 12.48 10.38 43.42
N GLY A 280 13.57 11.11 43.13
CA GLY A 280 14.86 10.91 43.78
C GLY A 280 15.47 9.56 43.41
N GLU A 281 15.62 8.68 44.41
CA GLU A 281 16.15 7.33 44.20
C GLU A 281 15.08 6.30 43.83
N ASN A 282 13.79 6.65 43.90
CA ASN A 282 12.68 5.71 43.67
C ASN A 282 11.92 5.98 42.36
N PHE A 283 11.34 4.93 41.80
CA PHE A 283 10.41 4.99 40.67
C PHE A 283 8.99 4.76 41.17
N ASP A 284 8.19 5.83 41.19
CA ASP A 284 6.82 5.82 41.67
C ASP A 284 5.88 5.45 40.52
N ILE A 285 5.26 4.28 40.62
CA ILE A 285 4.32 3.73 39.64
C ILE A 285 2.91 3.97 40.14
N TYR A 286 2.16 4.78 39.41
CA TYR A 286 0.78 5.11 39.74
C TYR A 286 -0.16 4.14 39.06
N ILE A 287 -0.96 3.46 39.86
CA ILE A 287 -1.89 2.43 39.39
C ILE A 287 -3.33 2.82 39.74
N ARG A 288 -4.27 2.32 38.95
CA ARG A 288 -5.70 2.41 39.23
C ARG A 288 -6.30 1.03 39.23
N TYR A 289 -6.98 0.67 40.30
CA TYR A 289 -7.73 -0.58 40.38
C TYR A 289 -9.06 -0.49 39.62
N LEU A 290 -9.40 -1.59 38.95
CA LEU A 290 -10.62 -1.80 38.21
C LEU A 290 -11.41 -2.98 38.80
N GLY A 291 -12.71 -3.03 38.50
CA GLY A 291 -13.58 -4.14 38.92
C GLY A 291 -13.68 -4.28 40.44
N ALA A 292 -13.70 -5.52 40.94
CA ALA A 292 -13.85 -5.81 42.37
C ALA A 292 -12.67 -5.32 43.23
N CYS A 293 -11.52 -5.00 42.62
CA CYS A 293 -10.38 -4.42 43.32
C CYS A 293 -10.58 -2.94 43.68
N ASN A 294 -11.53 -2.24 43.04
CA ASN A 294 -11.81 -0.85 43.34
C ASN A 294 -12.60 -0.73 44.66
N GLY A 295 -11.95 -0.29 45.74
CA GLY A 295 -12.56 -0.11 47.06
C GLY A 295 -12.56 -1.36 47.97
N CYS A 296 -11.83 -2.41 47.62
CA CYS A 296 -11.65 -3.58 48.48
C CYS A 296 -10.68 -3.25 49.64
N ALA A 297 -11.04 -3.60 50.88
CA ALA A 297 -10.22 -3.33 52.07
C ALA A 297 -8.81 -3.95 52.01
N SER A 298 -8.60 -4.98 51.19
CA SER A 298 -7.31 -5.64 50.99
C SER A 298 -6.50 -5.05 49.83
N ALA A 299 -7.11 -4.19 48.99
CA ALA A 299 -6.48 -3.62 47.81
C ALA A 299 -5.34 -2.66 48.17
N ASP A 300 -5.53 -1.83 49.19
CA ASP A 300 -4.55 -0.83 49.65
C ASP A 300 -3.46 -1.40 50.60
N THR A 301 -3.54 -2.68 50.92
CA THR A 301 -2.63 -3.32 51.88
C THR A 301 -1.99 -4.58 51.29
N GLY A 302 -2.69 -5.72 51.33
CA GLY A 302 -2.14 -7.00 50.90
C GLY A 302 -1.85 -7.07 49.40
N THR A 303 -2.80 -6.65 48.57
CA THR A 303 -2.66 -6.70 47.11
C THR A 303 -1.63 -5.70 46.62
N LEU A 304 -1.66 -4.47 47.13
CA LEU A 304 -0.65 -3.45 46.80
C LEU A 304 0.77 -3.91 47.17
N PHE A 305 0.95 -4.51 48.34
CA PHE A 305 2.23 -5.05 48.78
C PHE A 305 2.71 -6.21 47.91
N ALA A 306 1.81 -7.10 47.49
CA ALA A 306 2.14 -8.19 46.57
C ALA A 306 2.60 -7.66 45.20
N ILE A 307 1.87 -6.68 44.64
CA ILE A 307 2.21 -6.02 43.38
C ILE A 307 3.58 -5.34 43.49
N GLU A 308 3.81 -4.56 44.54
CA GLU A 308 5.08 -3.86 44.76
C GLU A 308 6.25 -4.83 44.88
N ASN A 309 6.09 -5.95 45.62
CA ASN A 309 7.15 -6.93 45.77
C ASN A 309 7.51 -7.63 44.47
N VAL A 310 6.52 -8.02 43.66
CA VAL A 310 6.77 -8.66 42.36
C VAL A 310 7.50 -7.69 41.43
N LEU A 311 7.10 -6.42 41.40
CA LEU A 311 7.79 -5.40 40.60
C LEU A 311 9.21 -5.14 41.11
N LYS A 312 9.42 -5.12 42.43
CA LYS A 312 10.77 -5.00 43.02
C LYS A 312 11.68 -6.16 42.69
N GLU A 313 11.16 -7.38 42.72
CA GLU A 313 11.92 -8.60 42.43
C GLU A 313 12.28 -8.72 40.94
N LYS A 314 11.35 -8.36 40.05
CA LYS A 314 11.47 -8.60 38.61
C LYS A 314 12.07 -7.43 37.83
N ILE A 315 12.00 -6.21 38.36
CA ILE A 315 12.39 -5.00 37.62
C ILE A 315 13.47 -4.21 38.36
N SER A 316 13.19 -3.73 39.57
CA SER A 316 14.12 -2.88 40.34
C SER A 316 13.68 -2.74 41.80
N ASP A 317 14.63 -2.89 42.73
CA ASP A 317 14.43 -2.76 44.18
C ASP A 317 13.94 -1.36 44.60
N LYS A 318 14.08 -0.36 43.72
CA LYS A 318 13.72 1.05 43.92
C LYS A 318 12.29 1.40 43.48
N ILE A 319 11.47 0.43 43.08
CA ILE A 319 10.09 0.69 42.67
C ILE A 319 9.19 0.91 43.89
N ARG A 320 8.26 1.86 43.79
CA ARG A 320 7.16 2.03 44.76
C ARG A 320 5.85 2.11 44.00
N VAL A 321 4.83 1.42 44.50
CA VAL A 321 3.52 1.38 43.84
C VAL A 321 2.54 2.22 44.63
N LEU A 322 1.88 3.17 43.97
CA LEU A 322 0.96 4.11 44.58
C LEU A 322 -0.42 3.98 43.91
N PRO A 323 -1.45 3.53 44.65
CA PRO A 323 -2.81 3.54 44.12
C PRO A 323 -3.35 4.98 44.08
N ILE A 324 -4.11 5.30 43.02
CA ILE A 324 -4.88 6.54 42.86
C ILE A 324 -6.38 6.23 42.87
#